data_AF-A0A356GHR0-F1
#
_entry.id   AF-A0A356GHR0-F1
#
_cell.length_a   1.000
_cell.length_b   1.000
_cell.length_c   1.000
_cell.angle_alpha   90.00
_cell.angle_beta   90.00
_cell.angle_gamma   90.00
#
_symmetry.space_group_name_H-M   'P 1'
#
loop_
_entity.id
_entity.type
_entity.pdbx_description
1 polymer ?
#
loop_
_entity_poly.entity_id
_entity_poly.type
_entity_poly.pdbx_seq_one_letter_code
_entity_poly.pdbx_strand_id
1 'polypeptide(L)'
;MIVTSLSDKTIYRSIKFLHVYMKCDVIHETYKLLWFDKIEAKTKAEKEVKNYVDAFKYLQNNKCEGITKKSLKRAYYLLTEHQLSDKKVEKLLEDYYKQREESAHINASIMHQTVYKLRPKKRLPFAHLLVNFILYKQGYTLFTLYPSEVEKYQTAIKDLTKDWTIMYGVIVANELHNRKNEVQIRDNQLVISKEKIIATIIEHKEELKDKYSIDSFYLYGSLLKGYEHQSSDIDLLIVIKQDLAIYEKYSIVTECKKYLENLFKSKVDLIDISQAIKIFGTNGIQKSIKIF
;
A
#
# COMPACT_ATOMS: atom_id res chain seq x y z
N MET A 1 3.41 23.25 7.70
CA MET A 1 4.42 22.44 6.98
C MET A 1 3.69 21.55 5.99
N ILE A 2 3.89 21.84 4.71
CA ILE A 2 3.25 21.15 3.57
C ILE A 2 3.85 19.75 3.51
N VAL A 3 3.01 18.73 3.57
CA VAL A 3 3.45 17.35 3.39
C VAL A 3 3.96 17.20 1.95
N THR A 4 5.26 16.95 1.88
CA THR A 4 6.04 16.32 0.80
C THR A 4 5.26 15.17 0.14
N SER A 5 5.56 14.81 -1.11
CA SER A 5 4.83 13.77 -1.87
C SER A 5 4.69 12.46 -1.09
N LEU A 6 3.48 11.89 -1.06
CA LEU A 6 3.22 10.52 -0.58
C LEU A 6 4.09 9.51 -1.35
N SER A 7 4.60 8.48 -0.67
CA SER A 7 5.32 7.40 -1.35
C SER A 7 4.37 6.58 -2.22
N ASP A 8 4.83 6.17 -3.41
CA ASP A 8 4.09 5.23 -4.28
C ASP A 8 3.70 3.95 -3.52
N LYS A 9 4.59 3.53 -2.62
CA LYS A 9 4.42 2.39 -1.72
C LYS A 9 3.17 2.48 -0.87
N THR A 10 2.89 3.63 -0.27
CA THR A 10 1.67 3.83 0.50
C THR A 10 0.44 3.85 -0.39
N ILE A 11 0.55 4.37 -1.61
CA ILE A 11 -0.57 4.40 -2.54
C ILE A 11 -0.98 2.98 -2.94
N TYR A 12 -0.07 2.18 -3.51
CA TYR A 12 -0.43 0.83 -3.94
C TYR A 12 -0.77 -0.10 -2.75
N ARG A 13 -0.24 0.16 -1.55
CA ARG A 13 -0.66 -0.56 -0.33
C ARG A 13 -2.10 -0.25 0.06
N SER A 14 -2.54 1.01 0.00
CA SER A 14 -3.94 1.34 0.26
C SER A 14 -4.90 0.61 -0.70
N ILE A 15 -4.52 0.51 -1.98
CA ILE A 15 -5.25 -0.23 -3.00
C ILE A 15 -5.26 -1.73 -2.68
N LYS A 16 -4.10 -2.32 -2.33
CA LYS A 16 -4.00 -3.72 -1.92
C LYS A 16 -4.96 -4.03 -0.78
N PHE A 17 -4.94 -3.25 0.30
CA PHE A 17 -5.73 -3.55 1.48
C PHE A 17 -7.24 -3.40 1.25
N LEU A 18 -7.67 -2.49 0.36
CA LEU A 18 -9.04 -2.47 -0.14
C LEU A 18 -9.42 -3.79 -0.81
N HIS A 19 -8.56 -4.33 -1.69
CA HIS A 19 -8.83 -5.56 -2.42
C HIS A 19 -8.77 -6.80 -1.52
N VAL A 20 -7.88 -6.81 -0.51
CA VAL A 20 -7.88 -7.82 0.56
C VAL A 20 -9.20 -7.80 1.32
N TYR A 21 -9.70 -6.62 1.69
CA TYR A 21 -11.03 -6.50 2.32
C TYR A 21 -12.15 -7.02 1.42
N MET A 22 -12.05 -6.79 0.10
CA MET A 22 -12.98 -7.32 -0.90
C MET A 22 -12.81 -8.81 -1.20
N LYS A 23 -11.84 -9.49 -0.57
CA LYS A 23 -11.48 -10.90 -0.79
C LYS A 23 -11.06 -11.19 -2.24
N CYS A 24 -10.40 -10.22 -2.88
CA CYS A 24 -9.80 -10.42 -4.18
C CYS A 24 -8.44 -11.13 -4.02
N ASP A 25 -8.25 -12.22 -4.75
CA ASP A 25 -6.99 -12.95 -4.76
C ASP A 25 -6.06 -12.39 -5.85
N VAL A 26 -5.16 -11.49 -5.43
CA VAL A 26 -4.13 -10.87 -6.28
C VAL A 26 -2.82 -10.88 -5.53
N ILE A 27 -1.77 -11.39 -6.18
CA ILE A 27 -0.42 -11.48 -5.61
C ILE A 27 0.08 -10.08 -5.25
N HIS A 28 0.79 -9.96 -4.11
CA HIS A 28 1.27 -8.67 -3.61
C HIS A 28 2.03 -7.83 -4.66
N GLU A 29 2.94 -8.46 -5.39
CA GLU A 29 3.79 -7.80 -6.39
C GLU A 29 2.98 -7.20 -7.55
N THR A 30 1.84 -7.82 -7.89
CA THR A 30 0.99 -7.38 -8.99
C THR A 30 0.46 -5.96 -8.78
N TYR A 31 0.15 -5.56 -7.55
CA TYR A 31 -0.27 -4.18 -7.25
C TYR A 31 0.81 -3.15 -7.58
N LYS A 32 2.06 -3.46 -7.23
CA LYS A 32 3.21 -2.60 -7.54
C LYS A 32 3.42 -2.50 -9.05
N LEU A 33 3.42 -3.64 -9.75
CA LEU A 33 3.64 -3.67 -11.19
C LEU A 33 2.52 -2.99 -11.99
N LEU A 34 1.26 -3.13 -11.58
CA LEU A 34 0.13 -2.40 -12.17
C LEU A 34 0.19 -0.90 -11.85
N TRP A 35 0.61 -0.52 -10.64
CA TRP A 35 0.83 0.88 -10.27
C TRP A 35 1.86 1.55 -11.17
N PHE A 36 2.97 0.88 -11.48
CA PHE A 36 4.03 1.43 -12.33
C PHE A 36 3.85 1.11 -13.83
N ASP A 37 2.70 0.55 -14.22
CA ASP A 37 2.36 0.22 -15.61
C ASP A 37 3.40 -0.70 -16.28
N LYS A 38 3.90 -1.70 -15.53
CA LYS A 38 4.95 -2.64 -15.98
C LYS A 38 4.39 -3.97 -16.51
N ILE A 39 3.11 -4.25 -16.27
CA ILE A 39 2.44 -5.46 -16.72
C ILE A 39 1.03 -5.14 -17.20
N GLU A 40 0.53 -6.00 -18.09
CA GLU A 40 -0.88 -6.01 -18.45
C GLU A 40 -1.71 -6.80 -17.41
N ALA A 41 -2.91 -6.31 -17.09
CA ALA A 41 -3.87 -7.00 -16.23
C ALA A 41 -4.56 -8.13 -16.99
N LYS A 42 -4.26 -9.39 -16.62
CA LYS A 42 -4.75 -10.59 -17.30
C LYS A 42 -6.05 -11.10 -16.69
N THR A 43 -6.10 -11.19 -15.36
CA THR A 43 -7.26 -11.73 -14.66
C THR A 43 -8.32 -10.66 -14.41
N LYS A 44 -9.56 -11.08 -14.11
CA LYS A 44 -10.63 -10.15 -13.70
C LYS A 44 -10.24 -9.33 -12.47
N ALA A 45 -9.60 -9.96 -11.48
CA ALA A 45 -9.18 -9.28 -10.26
C ALA A 45 -8.07 -8.25 -10.54
N GLU A 46 -7.10 -8.59 -11.41
CA GLU A 46 -6.06 -7.65 -11.86
C GLU A 46 -6.66 -6.45 -12.62
N LYS A 47 -7.69 -6.69 -13.45
CA LYS A 47 -8.41 -5.62 -14.14
C LYS A 47 -9.14 -4.70 -13.16
N GLU A 48 -9.70 -5.24 -12.08
CA GLU A 48 -10.29 -4.41 -11.03
C GLU A 48 -9.25 -3.52 -10.32
N VAL A 49 -8.05 -4.05 -10.06
CA VAL A 49 -6.91 -3.27 -9.53
C VAL A 49 -6.51 -2.19 -10.53
N LYS A 50 -6.33 -2.54 -11.80
CA LYS A 50 -5.93 -1.60 -12.87
C LYS A 50 -6.95 -0.48 -13.04
N ASN A 51 -8.24 -0.78 -13.06
CA ASN A 51 -9.31 0.21 -13.13
C ASN A 51 -9.27 1.19 -11.93
N TYR A 52 -8.95 0.69 -10.73
CA TYR A 52 -8.75 1.56 -9.56
C TYR A 52 -7.51 2.45 -9.72
N VAL A 53 -6.38 1.87 -10.14
CA VAL A 53 -5.12 2.60 -10.38
C VAL A 53 -5.33 3.72 -11.39
N ASP A 54 -5.97 3.43 -12.51
CA ASP A 54 -6.22 4.39 -13.59
C ASP A 54 -7.15 5.52 -13.13
N ALA A 55 -8.21 5.19 -12.37
CA ALA A 55 -9.10 6.18 -11.79
C ALA A 55 -8.39 7.10 -10.79
N PHE A 56 -7.51 6.56 -9.93
CA PHE A 56 -6.76 7.35 -8.95
C PHE A 56 -5.71 8.23 -9.63
N LYS A 57 -4.93 7.68 -10.56
CA LYS A 57 -3.94 8.45 -11.34
C LYS A 57 -4.60 9.58 -12.14
N TYR A 58 -5.76 9.32 -12.75
CA TYR A 58 -6.54 10.37 -13.41
C TYR A 58 -6.86 11.52 -12.43
N LEU A 59 -7.34 11.22 -11.23
CA LEU A 59 -7.63 12.25 -10.23
C LEU A 59 -6.35 12.99 -9.78
N GLN A 60 -5.24 12.27 -9.55
CA GLN A 60 -3.95 12.88 -9.17
C GLN A 60 -3.43 13.86 -10.24
N ASN A 61 -3.49 13.47 -11.51
CA ASN A 61 -3.04 14.30 -12.64
C ASN A 61 -3.90 15.55 -12.81
N ASN A 62 -5.11 15.57 -12.26
CA ASN A 62 -6.04 16.69 -12.30
C ASN A 62 -6.28 17.29 -10.89
N LYS A 63 -5.36 17.11 -9.93
CA LYS A 63 -5.57 17.52 -8.53
C LYS A 63 -5.77 19.03 -8.34
N CYS A 64 -5.18 19.84 -9.23
CA CYS A 64 -5.28 21.30 -9.19
C CYS A 64 -6.67 21.77 -9.63
N GLU A 65 -7.31 21.03 -10.53
CA GLU A 65 -8.73 21.22 -10.81
C GLU A 65 -9.52 20.77 -9.57
N GLY A 66 -10.56 21.51 -9.18
CA GLY A 66 -11.50 21.08 -8.13
C GLY A 66 -12.09 19.68 -8.38
N ILE A 67 -12.87 19.15 -7.44
CA ILE A 67 -13.75 18.02 -7.78
C ILE A 67 -14.88 18.58 -8.64
N THR A 68 -14.88 18.24 -9.94
CA THR A 68 -15.84 18.73 -10.93
C THR A 68 -16.75 17.61 -11.40
N LYS A 69 -17.85 17.97 -12.08
CA LYS A 69 -18.74 17.02 -12.76
C LYS A 69 -17.96 16.12 -13.73
N LYS A 70 -17.02 16.70 -14.49
CA LYS A 70 -16.15 15.98 -15.43
C LYS A 70 -15.23 15.01 -14.70
N SER A 71 -14.55 15.44 -13.63
CA SER A 71 -13.61 14.57 -12.92
C SER A 71 -14.31 13.42 -12.21
N LEU A 72 -15.46 13.65 -11.57
CA LEU A 72 -16.25 12.59 -10.95
C LEU A 72 -16.75 11.56 -11.96
N LYS A 73 -17.35 12.00 -13.07
CA LYS A 73 -17.85 11.08 -14.11
C LYS A 73 -16.72 10.25 -14.71
N ARG A 74 -15.59 10.88 -15.04
CA ARG A 74 -14.45 10.20 -15.67
C ARG A 74 -13.78 9.21 -14.70
N ALA A 75 -13.54 9.60 -13.45
CA ALA A 75 -12.98 8.71 -12.45
C ALA A 75 -13.91 7.52 -12.16
N TYR A 76 -15.21 7.76 -12.06
CA TYR A 76 -16.20 6.69 -11.88
C TYR A 76 -16.23 5.74 -13.08
N TYR A 77 -16.16 6.26 -14.31
CA TYR A 77 -16.11 5.46 -15.52
C TYR A 77 -14.83 4.60 -15.58
N LEU A 78 -13.65 5.16 -15.27
CA LEU A 78 -12.41 4.39 -15.22
C LEU A 78 -12.47 3.26 -14.18
N LEU A 79 -13.07 3.54 -13.02
CA LEU A 79 -13.21 2.55 -11.94
C LEU A 79 -14.21 1.42 -12.27
N THR A 80 -15.31 1.77 -12.93
CA THR A 80 -16.49 0.90 -13.01
C THR A 80 -16.88 0.48 -14.41
N GLU A 81 -16.41 1.16 -15.45
CA GLU A 81 -16.86 1.07 -16.85
C GLU A 81 -18.33 1.47 -17.06
N HIS A 82 -18.91 2.18 -16.09
CA HIS A 82 -20.30 2.64 -16.14
C HIS A 82 -20.36 4.16 -15.99
N GLN A 83 -21.39 4.77 -16.58
CA GLN A 83 -21.64 6.20 -16.42
C GLN A 83 -22.32 6.47 -15.06
N LEU A 84 -21.86 7.51 -14.37
CA LEU A 84 -22.54 8.02 -13.17
C LEU A 84 -23.63 8.99 -13.61
N SER A 85 -24.87 8.77 -13.15
CA SER A 85 -25.98 9.64 -13.51
C SER A 85 -25.79 11.07 -13.00
N ASP A 86 -26.31 12.04 -13.73
CA ASP A 86 -26.16 13.47 -13.40
C ASP A 86 -26.68 13.79 -12.00
N LYS A 87 -27.85 13.26 -11.62
CA LYS A 87 -28.41 13.38 -10.27
C LYS A 87 -27.45 12.92 -9.16
N LYS A 88 -26.72 11.81 -9.38
CA LYS A 88 -25.73 11.31 -8.40
C LYS A 88 -24.51 12.21 -8.35
N VAL A 89 -24.04 12.71 -9.49
CA VAL A 89 -22.90 13.61 -9.58
C VAL A 89 -23.20 14.94 -8.89
N GLU A 90 -24.37 15.53 -9.16
CA GLU A 90 -24.83 16.77 -8.56
C GLU A 90 -24.90 16.64 -7.04
N LYS A 91 -25.44 15.53 -6.52
CA LYS A 91 -25.47 15.29 -5.08
C LYS A 91 -24.08 15.16 -4.46
N LEU A 92 -23.15 14.47 -5.13
CA LEU A 92 -21.76 14.37 -4.66
C LEU A 92 -21.07 15.73 -4.63
N LEU A 93 -21.27 16.57 -5.64
CA LEU A 93 -20.70 17.92 -5.69
C LEU A 93 -21.30 18.82 -4.62
N GLU A 94 -22.62 18.77 -4.45
CA GLU A 94 -23.33 19.52 -3.40
C GLU A 94 -22.75 19.18 -2.02
N ASP A 95 -22.66 17.89 -1.67
CA ASP A 95 -22.16 17.47 -0.36
C ASP A 95 -20.67 17.78 -0.19
N TYR A 96 -19.86 17.64 -1.25
CA TYR A 96 -18.43 18.00 -1.23
C TYR A 96 -18.21 19.50 -0.96
N TYR A 97 -18.90 20.36 -1.69
CA TYR A 97 -18.68 21.82 -1.62
C TYR A 97 -19.37 22.48 -0.42
N LYS A 98 -20.41 21.87 0.16
CA LYS A 98 -20.95 22.28 1.46
C LYS A 98 -19.91 22.18 2.58
N GLN A 99 -18.96 21.26 2.46
CA GLN A 99 -17.90 21.02 3.44
C GLN A 99 -16.56 21.66 3.02
N ARG A 100 -16.57 22.69 2.17
CA ARG A 100 -15.34 23.28 1.61
C ARG A 100 -14.47 24.00 2.66
N GLU A 101 -15.10 24.50 3.73
CA GLU A 101 -14.44 25.24 4.81
C GLU A 101 -14.07 24.31 5.98
N GLU A 102 -14.52 23.06 5.92
CA GLU A 102 -14.27 22.04 6.94
C GLU A 102 -12.95 21.30 6.70
N SER A 103 -12.53 20.52 7.69
CA SER A 103 -11.36 19.66 7.55
C SER A 103 -11.52 18.61 6.44
N ALA A 104 -10.41 18.23 5.81
CA ALA A 104 -10.40 17.19 4.77
C ALA A 104 -10.98 15.85 5.25
N HIS A 105 -10.82 15.54 6.53
CA HIS A 105 -11.36 14.34 7.16
C HIS A 105 -12.88 14.37 7.22
N ILE A 106 -13.49 15.49 7.64
CA ILE A 106 -14.94 15.68 7.63
C ILE A 106 -15.47 15.54 6.21
N ASN A 107 -14.86 16.24 5.25
CA ASN A 107 -15.27 16.18 3.85
C ASN A 107 -15.16 14.74 3.30
N ALA A 108 -14.08 14.03 3.59
CA ALA A 108 -13.91 12.62 3.22
C ALA A 108 -14.99 11.71 3.85
N SER A 109 -15.32 11.89 5.13
CA SER A 109 -16.37 11.10 5.81
C SER A 109 -17.75 11.34 5.22
N ILE A 110 -18.09 12.61 4.95
CA ILE A 110 -19.35 12.96 4.29
C ILE A 110 -19.39 12.37 2.88
N MET A 111 -18.31 12.47 2.11
CA MET A 111 -18.25 11.89 0.77
C MET A 111 -18.40 10.36 0.77
N HIS A 112 -17.82 9.67 1.76
CA HIS A 112 -18.04 8.24 1.98
C HIS A 112 -19.52 7.95 2.26
N GLN A 113 -20.13 8.69 3.19
CA GLN A 113 -21.56 8.59 3.51
C GLN A 113 -22.44 8.82 2.27
N THR A 114 -22.17 9.86 1.49
CA THR A 114 -22.94 10.21 0.29
C THR A 114 -22.86 9.10 -0.76
N VAL A 115 -21.68 8.55 -1.02
CA VAL A 115 -21.55 7.38 -1.91
C VAL A 115 -22.38 6.20 -1.39
N TYR A 116 -22.38 5.95 -0.07
CA TYR A 116 -23.15 4.86 0.51
C TYR A 116 -24.67 5.06 0.39
N LYS A 117 -25.15 6.29 0.57
CA LYS A 117 -26.55 6.69 0.38
C LYS A 117 -26.99 6.58 -1.09
N LEU A 118 -26.14 6.99 -2.04
CA LEU A 118 -26.46 6.97 -3.48
C LEU A 118 -26.40 5.59 -4.14
N ARG A 119 -25.79 4.60 -3.46
CA ARG A 119 -25.67 3.20 -3.90
C ARG A 119 -25.23 3.04 -5.37
N PRO A 120 -24.13 3.68 -5.82
CA PRO A 120 -23.60 3.43 -7.16
C PRO A 120 -23.01 2.02 -7.28
N LYS A 121 -22.84 1.52 -8.52
CA LYS A 121 -22.08 0.29 -8.78
C LYS A 121 -20.65 0.44 -8.28
N LYS A 122 -20.06 -0.65 -7.76
CA LYS A 122 -18.75 -0.65 -7.07
C LYS A 122 -18.65 0.43 -5.97
N ARG A 123 -19.71 0.55 -5.16
CA ARG A 123 -19.86 1.53 -4.07
C ARG A 123 -18.64 1.66 -3.16
N LEU A 124 -18.12 0.53 -2.67
CA LEU A 124 -16.99 0.51 -1.74
C LEU A 124 -15.69 1.03 -2.39
N PRO A 125 -15.23 0.49 -3.55
CA PRO A 125 -14.10 1.06 -4.27
C PRO A 125 -14.26 2.55 -4.58
N PHE A 126 -15.47 2.97 -4.95
CA PHE A 126 -15.72 4.38 -5.30
C PHE A 126 -15.65 5.30 -4.07
N ALA A 127 -16.22 4.90 -2.93
CA ALA A 127 -16.10 5.63 -1.68
C ALA A 127 -14.62 5.74 -1.25
N HIS A 128 -13.88 4.62 -1.30
CA HIS A 128 -12.45 4.59 -0.98
C HIS A 128 -11.63 5.51 -1.90
N LEU A 129 -11.92 5.50 -3.21
CA LEU A 129 -11.29 6.39 -4.20
C LEU A 129 -11.48 7.87 -3.86
N LEU A 130 -12.71 8.29 -3.55
CA LEU A 130 -12.99 9.69 -3.24
C LEU A 130 -12.39 10.11 -1.90
N VAL A 131 -12.51 9.28 -0.85
CA VAL A 131 -11.86 9.52 0.45
C VAL A 131 -10.36 9.74 0.26
N ASN A 132 -9.69 8.82 -0.41
CA ASN A 132 -8.25 8.90 -0.60
C ASN A 132 -7.83 10.08 -1.47
N PHE A 133 -8.62 10.43 -2.49
CA PHE A 133 -8.31 11.61 -3.30
C PHE A 133 -8.45 12.92 -2.49
N ILE A 134 -9.48 13.03 -1.64
CA ILE A 134 -9.68 14.21 -0.79
C ILE A 134 -8.53 14.37 0.20
N LEU A 135 -8.13 13.29 0.87
CA LEU A 135 -6.98 13.28 1.78
C LEU A 135 -5.68 13.62 1.04
N TYR A 136 -5.42 12.94 -0.09
CA TYR A 136 -4.25 13.17 -0.94
C TYR A 136 -4.13 14.64 -1.40
N LYS A 137 -5.24 15.22 -1.87
CA LYS A 137 -5.27 16.61 -2.36
C LYS A 137 -4.89 17.62 -1.28
N GLN A 138 -5.20 17.32 -0.02
CA GLN A 138 -4.91 18.18 1.13
C GLN A 138 -3.59 17.82 1.84
N GLY A 139 -2.79 16.92 1.26
CA GLY A 139 -1.48 16.52 1.79
C GLY A 139 -1.56 15.57 2.99
N TYR A 140 -2.70 14.94 3.25
CA TYR A 140 -2.82 13.91 4.28
C TYR A 140 -2.37 12.55 3.74
N THR A 141 -2.06 11.63 4.66
CA THR A 141 -1.85 10.24 4.26
C THR A 141 -3.17 9.56 3.86
N LEU A 142 -3.07 8.47 3.11
CA LEU A 142 -4.26 7.78 2.59
C LEU A 142 -4.95 6.97 3.67
N PHE A 143 -6.26 6.85 3.55
CA PHE A 143 -7.06 5.86 4.26
C PHE A 143 -6.75 4.45 3.72
N THR A 144 -6.37 3.53 4.61
CA THR A 144 -5.96 2.16 4.30
C THR A 144 -6.71 1.16 5.17
N LEU A 145 -7.47 0.24 4.56
CA LEU A 145 -8.27 -0.77 5.29
C LEU A 145 -7.43 -1.96 5.79
N TYR A 146 -6.64 -1.75 6.84
CA TYR A 146 -5.84 -2.83 7.42
C TYR A 146 -6.71 -3.96 7.98
N PRO A 147 -6.24 -5.23 7.94
CA PRO A 147 -6.96 -6.36 8.53
C PRO A 147 -7.37 -6.15 9.99
N SER A 148 -6.52 -5.48 10.78
CA SER A 148 -6.77 -5.14 12.19
C SER A 148 -7.87 -4.09 12.40
N GLU A 149 -8.30 -3.39 11.35
CA GLU A 149 -9.29 -2.30 11.41
C GLU A 149 -10.62 -2.65 10.74
N VAL A 150 -10.74 -3.86 10.19
CA VAL A 150 -11.91 -4.35 9.47
C VAL A 150 -13.18 -4.23 10.31
N GLU A 151 -13.13 -4.67 11.57
CA GLU A 151 -14.29 -4.62 12.48
C GLU A 151 -14.75 -3.18 12.75
N LYS A 152 -13.80 -2.28 13.02
CA LYS A 152 -14.08 -0.85 13.25
C LYS A 152 -14.73 -0.22 12.02
N TYR A 153 -14.18 -0.50 10.84
CA TYR A 153 -14.71 0.00 9.58
C TYR A 153 -16.11 -0.56 9.27
N GLN A 154 -16.35 -1.85 9.55
CA GLN A 154 -17.67 -2.46 9.37
C GLN A 154 -18.72 -1.85 10.29
N THR A 155 -18.37 -1.60 11.56
CA THR A 155 -19.25 -0.88 12.49
C THR A 155 -19.53 0.53 11.99
N ALA A 156 -18.51 1.26 11.57
CA ALA A 156 -18.67 2.60 10.99
C ALA A 156 -19.60 2.60 9.76
N ILE A 157 -19.52 1.58 8.89
CA ILE A 157 -20.44 1.44 7.74
C ILE A 157 -21.87 1.17 8.18
N LYS A 158 -22.09 0.29 9.17
CA LYS A 158 -23.43 -0.08 9.65
C LYS A 158 -24.19 1.15 10.15
N ASP A 159 -23.49 2.01 10.88
CA ASP A 159 -24.09 3.21 11.47
C ASP A 159 -23.91 4.46 10.62
N LEU A 160 -23.20 4.39 9.49
CA LEU A 160 -22.81 5.53 8.64
C LEU A 160 -23.96 6.49 8.30
N THR A 161 -25.17 5.97 8.12
CA THR A 161 -26.35 6.79 7.78
C THR A 161 -27.01 7.45 9.00
N LYS A 162 -26.80 6.91 10.19
CA LYS A 162 -27.29 7.43 11.48
C LYS A 162 -26.27 8.38 12.09
N ASP A 163 -25.00 7.96 12.10
CA ASP A 163 -23.88 8.67 12.68
C ASP A 163 -22.63 8.49 11.81
N TRP A 164 -22.31 9.54 11.06
CA TRP A 164 -21.11 9.58 10.22
C TRP A 164 -19.83 9.86 11.02
N THR A 165 -19.96 10.32 12.28
CA THR A 165 -18.80 10.72 13.10
C THR A 165 -17.94 9.51 13.48
N ILE A 166 -18.53 8.30 13.52
CA ILE A 166 -17.78 7.05 13.69
C ILE A 166 -16.83 6.84 12.51
N MET A 167 -17.29 7.07 11.28
CA MET A 167 -16.44 7.00 10.08
C MET A 167 -15.36 8.06 10.09
N TYR A 168 -15.68 9.27 10.58
CA TYR A 168 -14.69 10.32 10.80
C TYR A 168 -13.58 9.87 11.77
N GLY A 169 -13.94 9.30 12.92
CA GLY A 169 -12.98 8.76 13.88
C GLY A 169 -12.10 7.68 13.27
N VAL A 170 -12.68 6.77 12.47
CA VAL A 170 -11.92 5.72 11.75
C VAL A 170 -10.93 6.31 10.75
N ILE A 171 -11.36 7.29 9.94
CA ILE A 171 -10.48 7.92 8.93
C ILE A 171 -9.34 8.69 9.62
N VAL A 172 -9.63 9.47 10.67
CA VAL A 172 -8.62 10.24 11.42
C VAL A 172 -7.61 9.32 12.10
N ALA A 173 -8.07 8.28 12.81
CA ALA A 173 -7.18 7.34 13.48
C ALA A 173 -6.24 6.63 12.48
N ASN A 174 -6.80 6.22 11.33
CA ASN A 174 -6.05 5.56 10.27
C ASN A 174 -5.00 6.48 9.64
N GLU A 175 -5.38 7.73 9.32
CA GLU A 175 -4.46 8.74 8.77
C GLU A 175 -3.31 9.02 9.74
N LEU A 176 -3.59 9.20 11.03
CA LEU A 176 -2.55 9.45 12.04
C LEU A 176 -1.58 8.27 12.17
N HIS A 177 -2.09 7.04 12.11
CA HIS A 177 -1.26 5.84 12.08
C HIS A 177 -0.36 5.81 10.82
N ASN A 178 -0.94 6.06 9.65
CA ASN A 178 -0.23 6.04 8.38
C ASN A 178 0.80 7.16 8.26
N ARG A 179 0.53 8.34 8.81
CA ARG A 179 1.48 9.46 8.87
C ARG A 179 2.75 9.09 9.63
N LYS A 180 2.62 8.42 10.78
CA LYS A 180 3.77 7.93 11.55
C LYS A 180 4.60 6.94 10.74
N ASN A 181 3.95 6.06 9.98
CA ASN A 181 4.62 5.08 9.12
C ASN A 181 5.26 5.73 7.87
N GLU A 182 4.63 6.75 7.28
CA GLU A 182 5.13 7.48 6.11
C GLU A 182 6.42 8.23 6.40
N VAL A 183 6.54 8.87 7.57
CA VAL A 183 7.80 9.47 8.03
C VAL A 183 8.93 8.42 8.00
N GLN A 184 8.66 7.22 8.51
CA GLN A 184 9.64 6.12 8.48
C GLN A 184 9.91 5.53 7.08
N ILE A 185 9.05 5.76 6.08
CA ILE A 185 9.29 5.32 4.70
C ILE A 185 10.17 6.34 3.97
N ARG A 186 9.99 7.63 4.24
CA ARG A 186 10.76 8.71 3.60
C ARG A 186 12.22 8.74 3.99
N ASP A 187 12.50 8.46 5.25
CA ASP A 187 13.88 8.30 5.72
C ASP A 187 14.58 7.09 5.09
N ASN A 188 13.83 6.24 4.38
CA ASN A 188 14.31 5.03 3.74
C ASN A 188 14.33 5.15 2.21
N GLN A 189 15.20 6.00 1.67
CA GLN A 189 15.51 5.96 0.25
C GLN A 189 16.53 4.85 -0.03
N LEU A 190 16.24 3.98 -1.00
CA LEU A 190 17.20 3.03 -1.51
C LEU A 190 18.24 3.76 -2.35
N VAL A 191 19.40 4.06 -1.75
CA VAL A 191 20.52 4.77 -2.39
C VAL A 191 21.61 3.80 -2.89
N ILE A 192 21.50 2.52 -2.55
CA ILE A 192 22.53 1.51 -2.82
C ILE A 192 22.16 0.60 -3.99
N SER A 193 23.12 0.30 -4.87
CA SER A 193 22.90 -0.59 -6.01
C SER A 193 22.87 -2.06 -5.58
N LYS A 194 22.25 -2.90 -6.42
CA LYS A 194 22.20 -4.35 -6.25
C LYS A 194 23.60 -4.96 -6.07
N GLU A 195 24.54 -4.56 -6.92
CA GLU A 195 25.92 -5.09 -6.92
C GLU A 195 26.61 -4.77 -5.61
N LYS A 196 26.39 -3.55 -5.09
CA LYS A 196 26.97 -3.13 -3.81
C LYS A 196 26.34 -3.86 -2.63
N ILE A 197 25.02 -4.13 -2.66
CA ILE A 197 24.36 -4.98 -1.65
C ILE A 197 25.00 -6.38 -1.64
N ILE A 198 25.14 -7.01 -2.81
CA ILE A 198 25.72 -8.34 -2.93
C ILE A 198 27.16 -8.35 -2.40
N ALA A 199 27.99 -7.38 -2.83
CA ALA A 199 29.37 -7.26 -2.40
C ALA A 199 29.49 -7.10 -0.87
N THR A 200 28.68 -6.22 -0.27
CA THR A 200 28.68 -6.02 1.18
C THR A 200 28.22 -7.27 1.94
N ILE A 201 27.22 -8.02 1.46
CA ILE A 201 26.81 -9.27 2.11
C ILE A 201 27.93 -10.32 2.05
N ILE A 202 28.68 -10.38 0.94
CA ILE A 202 29.84 -11.26 0.80
C ILE A 202 30.97 -10.85 1.74
N GLU A 203 31.25 -9.55 1.86
CA GLU A 203 32.27 -9.00 2.77
C GLU A 203 31.98 -9.36 4.23
N HIS A 204 30.71 -9.32 4.62
CA HIS A 204 30.25 -9.63 5.98
C HIS A 204 29.83 -11.10 6.17
N LYS A 205 30.14 -11.98 5.22
CA LYS A 205 29.69 -13.39 5.21
C LYS A 205 30.06 -14.14 6.49
N GLU A 206 31.30 -14.03 6.96
CA GLU A 206 31.74 -14.77 8.15
C GLU A 206 31.01 -14.28 9.41
N GLU A 207 30.80 -12.96 9.57
CA GLU A 207 29.97 -12.44 10.67
C GLU A 207 28.52 -12.94 10.57
N LEU A 208 27.94 -12.96 9.36
CA LEU A 208 26.59 -13.47 9.12
C LEU A 208 26.45 -14.97 9.44
N LYS A 209 27.47 -15.76 9.14
CA LYS A 209 27.50 -17.20 9.42
C LYS A 209 27.69 -17.50 10.91
N ASP A 210 28.64 -16.82 11.53
CA ASP A 210 29.09 -17.17 12.88
C ASP A 210 28.19 -16.56 13.95
N LYS A 211 27.86 -15.27 13.82
CA LYS A 211 27.07 -14.55 14.82
C LYS A 211 25.57 -14.80 14.68
N TYR A 212 25.08 -14.88 13.44
CA TYR A 212 23.66 -15.00 13.15
C TYR A 212 23.24 -16.41 12.70
N SER A 213 24.16 -17.38 12.66
CA SER A 213 23.85 -18.77 12.28
C SER A 213 23.13 -18.90 10.92
N ILE A 214 23.41 -17.97 10.00
CA ILE A 214 22.82 -17.96 8.65
C ILE A 214 23.68 -18.84 7.75
N ASP A 215 23.12 -19.93 7.25
CA ASP A 215 23.81 -20.85 6.36
C ASP A 215 23.95 -20.27 4.94
N SER A 216 22.83 -19.80 4.40
CA SER A 216 22.75 -19.29 3.03
C SER A 216 21.97 -17.98 2.97
N PHE A 217 22.36 -17.12 2.05
CA PHE A 217 21.79 -15.79 1.86
C PHE A 217 21.35 -15.60 0.41
N TYR A 218 20.16 -15.05 0.20
CA TYR A 218 19.61 -14.81 -1.14
C TYR A 218 19.05 -13.40 -1.25
N LEU A 219 19.33 -12.74 -2.35
CA LEU A 219 18.59 -11.56 -2.77
C LEU A 219 17.30 -12.01 -3.42
N TYR A 220 16.17 -11.35 -3.15
CA TYR A 220 14.91 -11.61 -3.83
C TYR A 220 14.15 -10.31 -4.11
N GLY A 221 12.91 -10.41 -4.57
CA GLY A 221 12.03 -9.25 -4.67
C GLY A 221 12.39 -8.28 -5.79
N SER A 222 12.18 -6.99 -5.53
CA SER A 222 12.14 -5.99 -6.59
C SER A 222 13.49 -5.60 -7.18
N LEU A 223 14.56 -5.66 -6.37
CA LEU A 223 15.95 -5.42 -6.77
C LEU A 223 16.46 -6.41 -7.82
N LEU A 224 15.90 -7.61 -7.88
CA LEU A 224 16.30 -8.61 -8.88
C LEU A 224 15.66 -8.41 -10.25
N LYS A 225 14.47 -7.80 -10.28
CA LYS A 225 13.62 -7.77 -11.46
C LYS A 225 13.81 -6.48 -12.28
N GLY A 226 14.69 -5.56 -11.86
CA GLY A 226 14.89 -4.26 -12.51
C GLY A 226 13.69 -3.31 -12.34
N TYR A 227 12.88 -3.54 -11.30
CA TYR A 227 11.68 -2.74 -10.96
C TYR A 227 11.84 -2.05 -9.61
N GLU A 228 13.08 -1.80 -9.19
CA GLU A 228 13.39 -1.02 -8.01
C GLU A 228 13.00 0.44 -8.22
N HIS A 229 12.39 1.00 -7.17
CA HIS A 229 12.09 2.42 -7.04
C HIS A 229 12.73 2.93 -5.75
N GLN A 230 12.92 4.24 -5.62
CA GLN A 230 13.58 4.85 -4.46
C GLN A 230 12.96 4.47 -3.10
N SER A 231 11.69 4.08 -3.05
CA SER A 231 11.02 3.62 -1.82
C SER A 231 11.04 2.10 -1.61
N SER A 232 11.86 1.35 -2.34
CA SER A 232 11.93 -0.11 -2.25
C SER A 232 12.73 -0.51 -1.01
N ASP A 233 12.31 -1.59 -0.35
CA ASP A 233 13.12 -2.20 0.71
C ASP A 233 14.14 -3.15 0.06
N ILE A 234 15.20 -3.49 0.79
CA ILE A 234 16.13 -4.54 0.38
C ILE A 234 15.52 -5.88 0.82
N ASP A 235 14.94 -6.61 -0.13
CA ASP A 235 14.27 -7.89 0.09
C ASP A 235 15.32 -9.03 0.14
N LEU A 236 15.54 -9.62 1.32
CA LEU A 236 16.52 -10.68 1.54
C LEU A 236 15.89 -11.96 2.11
N LEU A 237 16.26 -13.12 1.56
CA LEU A 237 15.93 -14.43 2.14
C LEU A 237 17.15 -15.04 2.79
N ILE A 238 16.94 -15.69 3.92
CA ILE A 238 17.96 -16.43 4.63
C ILE A 238 17.56 -17.88 4.85
N VAL A 239 18.56 -18.73 4.97
CA VAL A 239 18.42 -20.09 5.50
C VAL A 239 19.15 -20.12 6.81
N ILE A 240 18.42 -20.28 7.90
CA ILE A 240 19.02 -20.44 9.23
C ILE A 240 19.35 -21.93 9.43
N LYS A 241 20.43 -22.22 10.15
CA LYS A 241 20.77 -23.61 10.55
C LYS A 241 19.57 -24.29 11.23
N GLN A 242 19.32 -25.56 10.87
CA GLN A 242 18.06 -26.25 11.18
C GLN A 242 17.78 -26.41 12.69
N ASP A 243 18.82 -26.42 13.54
CA ASP A 243 18.73 -26.85 14.95
C ASP A 243 18.29 -25.77 15.95
N LEU A 244 17.84 -24.60 15.50
CA LEU A 244 17.42 -23.51 16.38
C LEU A 244 15.91 -23.55 16.71
N ALA A 245 15.57 -23.23 17.95
CA ALA A 245 14.19 -23.06 18.39
C ALA A 245 13.53 -21.83 17.74
N ILE A 246 12.20 -21.80 17.72
CA ILE A 246 11.42 -20.74 17.03
C ILE A 246 11.77 -19.34 17.57
N TYR A 247 11.91 -19.20 18.90
CA TYR A 247 12.21 -17.91 19.52
C TYR A 247 13.63 -17.41 19.18
N GLU A 248 14.61 -18.33 19.11
CA GLU A 248 15.99 -18.01 18.73
C GLU A 248 16.05 -17.54 17.28
N LYS A 249 15.37 -18.27 16.37
CA LYS A 249 15.24 -17.86 14.96
C LYS A 249 14.66 -16.46 14.84
N TYR A 250 13.62 -16.13 15.62
CA TYR A 250 13.02 -14.80 15.61
C TYR A 250 14.00 -13.71 16.10
N SER A 251 14.74 -13.96 17.20
CA SER A 251 15.74 -13.02 17.72
C SER A 251 16.84 -12.77 16.70
N ILE A 252 17.38 -13.84 16.12
CA ILE A 252 18.43 -13.80 15.10
C ILE A 252 17.99 -12.98 13.88
N VAL A 253 16.80 -13.26 13.34
CA VAL A 253 16.28 -12.51 12.19
C VAL A 253 16.13 -11.03 12.54
N THR A 254 15.61 -10.72 13.74
CA THR A 254 15.40 -9.34 14.17
C THR A 254 16.72 -8.58 14.35
N GLU A 255 17.73 -9.20 14.95
CA GLU A 255 19.05 -8.59 15.17
C GLU A 255 19.86 -8.47 13.88
N CYS A 256 19.86 -9.52 13.05
CA CYS A 256 20.49 -9.50 11.74
C CYS A 256 19.85 -8.44 10.84
N LYS A 257 18.52 -8.31 10.87
CA LYS A 257 17.81 -7.24 10.17
C LYS A 257 18.32 -5.87 10.60
N LYS A 258 18.34 -5.57 11.91
CA LYS A 258 18.84 -4.28 12.42
C LYS A 258 20.28 -4.01 12.01
N TYR A 259 21.12 -5.04 12.06
CA TYR A 259 22.51 -4.94 11.62
C TYR A 259 22.62 -4.56 10.14
N LEU A 260 21.89 -5.24 9.26
CA LEU A 260 21.88 -4.96 7.83
C LEU A 260 21.26 -3.58 7.52
N GLU A 261 20.20 -3.19 8.22
CA GLU A 261 19.60 -1.85 8.07
C GLU A 261 20.61 -0.74 8.44
N ASN A 262 21.40 -0.96 9.49
CA ASN A 262 22.48 -0.05 9.88
C ASN A 262 23.61 0.00 8.86
N LEU A 263 23.92 -1.13 8.22
CA LEU A 263 24.99 -1.27 7.22
C LEU A 263 24.61 -0.59 5.90
N PHE A 264 23.39 -0.84 5.42
CA PHE A 264 22.90 -0.29 4.15
C PHE A 264 22.33 1.11 4.25
N LYS A 265 22.01 1.59 5.46
CA LYS A 265 21.21 2.81 5.67
C LYS A 265 19.90 2.75 4.88
N SER A 266 19.34 1.55 4.76
CA SER A 266 18.08 1.27 4.06
C SER A 266 17.35 0.14 4.79
N LYS A 267 16.01 0.13 4.74
CA LYS A 267 15.19 -0.93 5.34
C LYS A 267 15.46 -2.24 4.63
N VAL A 268 15.50 -3.29 5.43
CA VAL A 268 15.73 -4.65 4.99
C VAL A 268 14.50 -5.47 5.36
N ASP A 269 13.89 -6.12 4.37
CA ASP A 269 12.89 -7.14 4.62
C ASP A 269 13.58 -8.50 4.61
N LEU A 270 13.98 -8.95 5.81
CA LEU A 270 14.71 -10.19 6.04
C LEU A 270 13.72 -11.29 6.42
N ILE A 271 13.58 -12.32 5.58
CA ILE A 271 12.63 -13.41 5.79
C ILE A 271 13.35 -14.76 5.71
N ASP A 272 13.06 -15.65 6.67
CA ASP A 272 13.51 -17.04 6.61
C ASP A 272 12.79 -17.81 5.51
N ILE A 273 13.51 -18.62 4.73
CA ILE A 273 12.95 -19.31 3.55
C ILE A 273 11.74 -20.18 3.90
N SER A 274 11.72 -20.80 5.09
CA SER A 274 10.60 -21.65 5.51
C SER A 274 9.33 -20.84 5.74
N GLN A 275 9.47 -19.59 6.23
CA GLN A 275 8.37 -18.65 6.36
C GLN A 275 7.97 -18.07 5.00
N ALA A 276 8.94 -17.71 4.17
CA ALA A 276 8.67 -17.20 2.83
C ALA A 276 7.83 -18.18 2.01
N ILE A 277 8.11 -19.49 2.07
CA ILE A 277 7.33 -20.51 1.35
C ILE A 277 5.87 -20.50 1.81
N LYS A 278 5.61 -20.32 3.11
CA LYS A 278 4.25 -20.23 3.67
C LYS A 278 3.52 -18.97 3.21
N ILE A 279 4.23 -17.85 3.10
CA ILE A 279 3.63 -16.53 2.82
C ILE A 279 3.43 -16.32 1.31
N PHE A 280 4.40 -16.73 0.48
CA PHE A 280 4.45 -16.39 -0.95
C PHE A 280 4.29 -17.60 -1.88
N GLY A 281 4.34 -18.82 -1.35
CA GLY A 281 4.45 -20.05 -2.15
C GLY A 281 5.82 -20.21 -2.82
N THR A 282 6.10 -21.41 -3.32
CA THR A 282 7.38 -21.75 -3.97
C THR A 282 7.64 -20.89 -5.23
N ASN A 283 6.59 -20.59 -6.00
CA ASN A 283 6.68 -19.75 -7.20
C ASN A 283 7.10 -18.31 -6.89
N GLY A 284 6.81 -17.78 -5.69
CA GLY A 284 7.22 -16.45 -5.26
C GLY A 284 8.71 -16.31 -5.02
N ILE A 285 9.38 -17.42 -4.69
CA ILE A 285 10.80 -17.48 -4.29
C ILE A 285 11.72 -17.92 -5.43
N GLN A 286 11.16 -18.59 -6.44
CA GLN A 286 11.90 -19.20 -7.56
C GLN A 286 12.80 -18.25 -8.37
N LYS A 287 12.67 -16.93 -8.21
CA LYS A 287 13.51 -15.91 -8.85
C LYS A 287 14.41 -15.22 -7.84
N SER A 288 15.10 -15.96 -6.98
CA SER A 288 16.12 -15.44 -6.06
C SER A 288 17.53 -15.62 -6.63
N ILE A 289 18.47 -14.78 -6.20
CA ILE A 289 19.90 -14.94 -6.49
C ILE A 289 20.58 -15.36 -5.20
N LYS A 290 21.22 -16.53 -5.20
CA LYS A 290 22.06 -16.95 -4.08
C LYS A 290 23.31 -16.08 -4.02
N ILE A 291 23.60 -15.56 -2.85
CA ILE A 291 24.79 -14.74 -2.57
C ILE A 291 25.91 -15.64 -2.02
N PHE A 292 25.62 -16.42 -0.98
CA PHE A 292 26.49 -17.48 -0.46
C PHE A 292 25.68 -18.63 0.14
#